data_AF-A0A3C1LNR7-F1
#
_entry.id   AF-A0A3C1LNR7-F1
#
_cell.length_a   1.000
_cell.length_b   1.000
_cell.length_c   1.000
_cell.angle_alpha   90.00
_cell.angle_beta   90.00
_cell.angle_gamma   90.00
#
_symmetry.space_group_name_H-M   'P 1'
#
loop_
_entity.id
_entity.type
_entity.pdbx_description
1 polymer ?
#
loop_
_entity_poly.entity_id
_entity_poly.type
_entity_poly.pdbx_seq_one_letter_code
_entity_poly.pdbx_strand_id
1 'polypeptide(L)'
;FIIGGGNVGLIAAYHALQAGIEVVGLAEAMPQCGGYKVHADKIKRLGVPIYTSHSIKSANGEHLVESVTITEVDSKFQAIEGTEKSFACDTILVAVGLDSLSEFTLEAHAAGIPVYAAGDALEIAEASSAMFNGKIAGLKIANDILYGEGSEGNIPDEWYAKAQLLKSHPGQIKGYQDPHPGRDLFPVFHCLQEIPCNPCTTVCPNNSIHTEDGTLMGLPKYGGQCVGCFRCLLVCPGLAVTLVDMRKDKEMPNVVIPYEIGSIPVNKGDIIQLMDIDANELGEYPVFRVLDFKDRRTQLVVVKVPVDIAKKIAGFRAQDKSVSEPLEKPIITTSMADDAMICLCERVSVKEVRDLIKQGITDLNQIKAITRAGMGPCGAKTCDTLIRNLMREEGVSAEEVVANTRRPIFVEATLDIFPDGDSK
;
A
#
# COMPACT_ATOMS: atom_id res chain seq x y z
N PHE A 1 -10.55 3.68 8.21
CA PHE A 1 -9.62 2.58 8.58
C PHE A 1 -9.08 1.91 7.33
N ILE A 2 -7.91 1.27 7.38
CA ILE A 2 -7.27 0.63 6.22
C ILE A 2 -7.03 -0.85 6.49
N ILE A 3 -7.30 -1.72 5.50
CA ILE A 3 -6.93 -3.14 5.54
C ILE A 3 -5.95 -3.45 4.41
N GLY A 4 -4.83 -4.07 4.75
CA GLY A 4 -3.72 -4.40 3.85
C GLY A 4 -2.48 -3.53 4.09
N GLY A 5 -1.38 -4.17 4.47
CA GLY A 5 -0.06 -3.56 4.74
C GLY A 5 0.91 -3.61 3.55
N GLY A 6 0.39 -3.80 2.33
CA GLY A 6 1.16 -3.65 1.10
C GLY A 6 1.49 -2.18 0.78
N ASN A 7 2.31 -1.93 -0.25
CA ASN A 7 2.67 -0.56 -0.66
C ASN A 7 1.44 0.31 -0.95
N VAL A 8 0.39 -0.25 -1.56
CA VAL A 8 -0.87 0.47 -1.85
C VAL A 8 -1.52 0.98 -0.57
N GLY A 9 -1.71 0.13 0.45
CA GLY A 9 -2.33 0.53 1.71
C GLY A 9 -1.50 1.56 2.48
N LEU A 10 -0.18 1.36 2.55
CA LEU A 10 0.74 2.28 3.24
C LEU A 10 0.83 3.66 2.56
N ILE A 11 0.87 3.71 1.23
CA ILE A 11 0.91 4.96 0.46
C ILE A 11 -0.46 5.65 0.50
N ALA A 12 -1.56 4.89 0.40
CA ALA A 12 -2.90 5.45 0.53
C ALA A 12 -3.13 6.07 1.90
N ALA A 13 -2.66 5.44 2.99
CA ALA A 13 -2.66 6.02 4.33
C ALA A 13 -1.95 7.38 4.35
N TYR A 14 -0.77 7.45 3.75
CA TYR A 14 -0.01 8.69 3.67
C TYR A 14 -0.73 9.78 2.87
N HIS A 15 -1.28 9.46 1.70
CA HIS A 15 -2.02 10.42 0.88
C HIS A 15 -3.32 10.87 1.55
N ALA A 16 -3.99 9.99 2.31
CA ALA A 16 -5.15 10.35 3.10
C ALA A 16 -4.79 11.44 4.13
N LEU A 17 -3.69 11.26 4.87
CA LEU A 17 -3.19 12.29 5.78
C LEU A 17 -2.90 13.61 5.06
N GLN A 18 -2.22 13.56 3.90
CA GLN A 18 -1.95 14.77 3.09
C GLN A 18 -3.23 15.48 2.63
N ALA A 19 -4.31 14.73 2.40
CA ALA A 19 -5.63 15.24 2.04
C ALA A 19 -6.44 15.75 3.25
N GLY A 20 -5.91 15.62 4.48
CA GLY A 20 -6.61 16.00 5.71
C GLY A 20 -7.62 14.96 6.19
N ILE A 21 -7.52 13.72 5.71
CA ILE A 21 -8.32 12.59 6.17
C ILE A 21 -7.59 11.92 7.33
N GLU A 22 -8.26 11.78 8.46
CA GLU A 22 -7.77 11.07 9.63
C GLU A 22 -7.65 9.57 9.35
N VAL A 23 -6.49 8.98 9.65
CA VAL A 23 -6.27 7.55 9.44
C VAL A 23 -6.25 6.85 10.79
N VAL A 24 -7.41 6.32 11.16
CA VAL A 24 -7.69 5.67 12.44
C VAL A 24 -6.75 4.48 12.72
N GLY A 25 -6.39 3.72 11.69
CA GLY A 25 -5.45 2.60 11.81
C GLY A 25 -5.36 1.77 10.54
N LEU A 26 -4.40 0.85 10.52
CA LEU A 26 -4.16 -0.11 9.45
C LEU A 26 -4.02 -1.52 10.02
N ALA A 27 -4.68 -2.51 9.41
CA ALA A 27 -4.49 -3.93 9.73
C ALA A 27 -3.78 -4.68 8.59
N GLU A 28 -2.93 -5.63 8.94
CA GLU A 28 -2.22 -6.54 8.04
C GLU A 28 -2.34 -7.96 8.59
N ALA A 29 -2.84 -8.89 7.78
CA ALA A 29 -3.07 -10.27 8.19
C ALA A 29 -1.75 -11.03 8.41
N MET A 30 -0.70 -10.65 7.69
CA MET A 30 0.64 -11.21 7.86
C MET A 30 1.32 -10.69 9.14
N PRO A 31 2.29 -11.43 9.70
CA PRO A 31 3.06 -10.99 10.88
C PRO A 31 3.86 -9.69 10.66
N GLN A 32 4.08 -9.31 9.40
CA GLN A 32 4.80 -8.11 8.99
C GLN A 32 4.13 -7.53 7.73
N CYS A 33 4.21 -6.20 7.55
CA CYS A 33 3.77 -5.54 6.33
C CYS A 33 4.56 -6.05 5.11
N GLY A 34 3.84 -6.36 4.03
CA GLY A 34 4.46 -6.71 2.75
C GLY A 34 5.02 -5.51 1.98
N GLY A 35 4.54 -4.30 2.28
CA GLY A 35 5.07 -3.05 1.71
C GLY A 35 6.42 -2.65 2.31
N TYR A 36 7.06 -1.66 1.70
CA TYR A 36 8.37 -1.19 2.14
C TYR A 36 8.32 -0.64 3.57
N LYS A 37 9.26 -1.08 4.42
CA LYS A 37 9.38 -0.64 5.82
C LYS A 37 9.45 0.88 5.93
N VAL A 38 10.11 1.55 4.99
CA VAL A 38 10.19 3.02 4.97
C VAL A 38 8.81 3.71 4.91
N HIS A 39 7.83 3.11 4.23
CA HIS A 39 6.46 3.62 4.16
C HIS A 39 5.68 3.30 5.43
N ALA A 40 5.85 2.09 5.99
CA ALA A 40 5.24 1.70 7.25
C ALA A 40 5.72 2.59 8.41
N ASP A 41 7.04 2.79 8.52
CA ASP A 41 7.63 3.63 9.55
C ASP A 41 7.20 5.09 9.38
N LYS A 42 7.06 5.58 8.14
CA LYS A 42 6.57 6.93 7.86
C LYS A 42 5.20 7.18 8.46
N ILE A 43 4.21 6.31 8.21
CA ILE A 43 2.85 6.52 8.72
C ILE A 43 2.74 6.25 10.22
N LYS A 44 3.52 5.31 10.76
CA LYS A 44 3.62 5.08 12.21
C LYS A 44 4.06 6.34 12.94
N ARG A 45 5.14 6.98 12.46
CA ARG A 45 5.64 8.23 13.06
C ARG A 45 4.64 9.37 12.98
N LEU A 46 3.79 9.40 11.94
CA LEU A 46 2.74 10.41 11.78
C LEU A 46 1.53 10.15 12.70
N GLY A 47 1.46 9.02 13.39
CA GLY A 47 0.42 8.69 14.37
C GLY A 47 -0.55 7.59 13.93
N VAL A 48 -0.28 6.87 12.84
CA VAL A 48 -1.14 5.77 12.36
C VAL A 48 -0.66 4.43 12.91
N PRO A 49 -1.41 3.75 13.78
CA PRO A 49 -1.04 2.43 14.26
C PRO A 49 -1.17 1.38 13.15
N ILE A 50 -0.27 0.40 13.18
CA ILE A 50 -0.29 -0.75 12.27
C ILE A 50 -0.42 -2.02 13.12
N TYR A 51 -1.50 -2.77 12.90
CA TYR A 51 -1.79 -4.04 13.56
C TYR A 51 -1.43 -5.18 12.60
N THR A 52 -0.32 -5.86 12.86
CA THR A 52 0.09 -7.06 12.10
C THR A 52 -0.51 -8.32 12.73
N SER A 53 -0.65 -9.41 11.98
CA SER A 53 -1.42 -10.58 12.39
C SER A 53 -2.87 -10.22 12.78
N HIS A 54 -3.46 -9.22 12.13
CA HIS A 54 -4.85 -8.82 12.33
C HIS A 54 -5.61 -8.72 11.01
N SER A 55 -6.90 -9.01 11.04
CA SER A 55 -7.81 -8.77 9.91
C SER A 55 -9.11 -8.12 10.39
N ILE A 56 -9.93 -7.66 9.45
CA ILE A 56 -11.28 -7.17 9.75
C ILE A 56 -12.18 -8.38 10.06
N LYS A 57 -12.83 -8.34 11.23
CA LYS A 57 -13.91 -9.26 11.62
C LYS A 57 -15.25 -8.76 11.10
N SER A 58 -15.53 -7.46 11.24
CA SER A 58 -16.77 -6.85 10.76
C SER A 58 -16.62 -5.36 10.46
N ALA A 59 -17.43 -4.87 9.53
CA ALA A 59 -17.75 -3.47 9.37
C ALA A 59 -19.15 -3.24 9.95
N ASN A 60 -19.32 -2.25 10.81
CA ASN A 60 -20.56 -2.05 11.54
C ASN A 60 -21.23 -0.74 11.14
N GLY A 61 -22.56 -0.76 11.04
CA GLY A 61 -23.42 0.35 10.66
C GLY A 61 -24.62 -0.15 9.85
N GLU A 62 -25.66 0.68 9.71
CA GLU A 62 -26.89 0.29 9.00
C GLU A 62 -26.85 0.68 7.51
N HIS A 63 -26.62 1.97 7.23
CA HIS A 63 -26.60 2.51 5.86
C HIS A 63 -25.20 2.92 5.39
N LEU A 64 -24.32 3.19 6.34
CA LEU A 64 -22.93 3.61 6.13
C LEU A 64 -22.06 2.95 7.19
N VAL A 65 -20.76 2.87 6.95
CA VAL A 65 -19.84 2.36 7.96
C VAL A 65 -19.75 3.40 9.08
N GLU A 66 -19.94 2.97 10.32
CA GLU A 66 -19.78 3.80 11.52
C GLU A 66 -18.59 3.34 12.36
N SER A 67 -18.21 2.07 12.21
CA SER A 67 -17.02 1.51 12.83
C SER A 67 -16.52 0.26 12.11
N VAL A 68 -15.30 -0.14 12.42
CA VAL A 68 -14.72 -1.42 12.02
C VAL A 68 -14.27 -2.18 13.25
N THR A 69 -14.45 -3.50 13.25
CA THR A 69 -13.90 -4.40 14.26
C THR A 69 -12.80 -5.24 13.62
N ILE A 70 -11.60 -5.19 14.19
CA ILE A 70 -10.48 -6.05 13.82
C ILE A 70 -10.28 -7.13 14.88
N THR A 71 -9.62 -8.22 14.50
CA THR A 71 -9.27 -9.35 15.37
C THR A 71 -7.87 -9.84 15.02
N GLU A 72 -7.16 -10.40 15.99
CA GLU A 72 -5.96 -11.17 15.70
C GLU A 72 -6.33 -12.41 14.88
N VAL A 73 -5.41 -12.83 14.00
CA VAL A 73 -5.53 -14.04 13.20
C VAL A 73 -4.33 -14.96 13.41
N ASP A 74 -4.59 -16.27 13.44
CA ASP A 74 -3.56 -17.28 13.57
C ASP A 74 -2.81 -17.53 12.26
N SER A 75 -1.87 -18.49 12.26
CA SER A 75 -1.09 -18.86 11.06
C SER A 75 -1.91 -19.50 9.94
N LYS A 76 -3.18 -19.85 10.20
CA LYS A 76 -4.17 -20.34 9.24
C LYS A 76 -5.21 -19.26 8.89
N PHE A 77 -4.94 -17.99 9.25
CA PHE A 77 -5.83 -16.85 9.06
C PHE A 77 -7.19 -17.00 9.72
N GLN A 78 -7.30 -17.81 10.79
CA GLN A 78 -8.51 -17.93 11.58
C GLN A 78 -8.53 -16.85 12.66
N ALA A 79 -9.68 -16.21 12.84
CA ALA A 79 -9.88 -15.21 13.88
C ALA A 79 -9.69 -15.81 15.28
N ILE A 80 -8.97 -15.10 16.14
CA ILE A 80 -8.76 -15.46 17.54
C ILE A 80 -9.78 -14.69 18.39
N GLU A 81 -10.81 -15.40 18.84
CA GLU A 81 -11.89 -14.82 19.65
C GLU A 81 -11.34 -14.20 20.96
N GLY A 82 -11.88 -13.04 21.34
CA GLY A 82 -11.47 -12.28 22.52
C GLY A 82 -10.34 -11.27 22.27
N THR A 83 -9.84 -11.17 21.04
CA THR A 83 -8.80 -10.20 20.63
C THR A 83 -9.38 -8.99 19.90
N GLU A 84 -10.71 -8.85 19.88
CA GLU A 84 -11.41 -7.87 19.07
C GLU A 84 -11.16 -6.44 19.54
N LYS A 85 -10.97 -5.54 18.58
CA LYS A 85 -10.88 -4.10 18.80
C LYS A 85 -11.76 -3.40 17.78
N SER A 86 -12.62 -2.50 18.25
CA SER A 86 -13.44 -1.69 17.37
C SER A 86 -12.95 -0.26 17.32
N PHE A 87 -13.03 0.35 16.15
CA PHE A 87 -12.62 1.72 15.92
C PHE A 87 -13.73 2.46 15.18
N ALA A 88 -14.08 3.67 15.65
CA ALA A 88 -15.00 4.53 14.92
C ALA A 88 -14.37 4.95 13.60
N CYS A 89 -15.08 4.77 12.49
CA CYS A 89 -14.66 5.27 11.18
C CYS A 89 -15.84 5.27 10.21
N ASP A 90 -15.83 6.21 9.27
CA ASP A 90 -16.86 6.32 8.23
C ASP A 90 -16.53 5.54 6.94
N THR A 91 -15.26 5.13 6.80
CA THR A 91 -14.72 4.57 5.55
C THR A 91 -13.71 3.46 5.84
N ILE A 92 -13.80 2.36 5.09
CA ILE A 92 -12.79 1.30 5.08
C ILE A 92 -12.12 1.29 3.71
N LEU A 93 -10.81 1.54 3.68
CA LEU A 93 -10.00 1.39 2.47
C LEU A 93 -9.47 -0.04 2.41
N VAL A 94 -9.81 -0.74 1.33
CA VAL A 94 -9.43 -2.14 1.13
C VAL A 94 -8.26 -2.23 0.15
N ALA A 95 -7.09 -2.64 0.65
CA ALA A 95 -5.83 -2.76 -0.10
C ALA A 95 -5.21 -4.16 0.08
N VAL A 96 -6.00 -5.21 -0.12
CA VAL A 96 -5.65 -6.61 0.19
C VAL A 96 -5.06 -7.41 -0.98
N GLY A 97 -4.68 -6.74 -2.07
CA GLY A 97 -4.14 -7.36 -3.27
C GLY A 97 -4.79 -6.81 -4.54
N LEU A 98 -4.21 -7.17 -5.67
CA LEU A 98 -4.74 -6.88 -7.00
C LEU A 98 -4.78 -8.21 -7.76
N ASP A 99 -5.79 -8.38 -8.60
CA ASP A 99 -5.81 -9.43 -9.61
C ASP A 99 -5.43 -8.81 -10.95
N SER A 100 -4.57 -9.51 -11.70
CA SER A 100 -4.15 -9.05 -13.02
C SER A 100 -5.34 -9.10 -13.99
N LEU A 101 -5.55 -7.99 -14.72
CA LEU A 101 -6.53 -7.91 -15.81
C LEU A 101 -5.95 -8.50 -17.10
N SER A 102 -5.63 -9.79 -17.07
CA SER A 102 -4.97 -10.54 -18.14
C SER A 102 -5.93 -11.35 -19.00
N GLU A 103 -7.24 -11.27 -18.74
CA GLU A 103 -8.20 -12.21 -19.30
C GLU A 103 -8.23 -12.17 -20.85
N PHE A 104 -8.13 -10.98 -21.46
CA PHE A 104 -8.08 -10.85 -22.94
C PHE A 104 -6.82 -11.48 -23.52
N THR A 105 -5.69 -11.34 -22.83
CA THR A 105 -4.43 -11.97 -23.23
C THR A 105 -4.55 -13.48 -23.17
N LEU A 106 -5.14 -14.03 -22.10
CA LEU A 106 -5.35 -15.47 -21.94
C LEU A 106 -6.28 -16.04 -23.02
N GLU A 107 -7.39 -15.36 -23.33
CA GLU A 107 -8.32 -15.78 -24.36
C GLU A 107 -7.74 -15.71 -25.77
N ALA A 108 -7.02 -14.62 -26.09
CA ALA A 108 -6.34 -14.50 -27.37
C ALA A 108 -5.30 -15.61 -27.56
N HIS A 109 -4.50 -15.92 -26.53
CA HIS A 109 -3.59 -17.06 -26.57
C HIS A 109 -4.32 -18.39 -26.78
N ALA A 110 -5.43 -18.64 -26.06
CA ALA A 110 -6.22 -19.86 -26.23
C ALA A 110 -6.84 -19.98 -27.63
N ALA A 111 -7.16 -18.85 -28.26
CA ALA A 111 -7.66 -18.78 -29.64
C ALA A 111 -6.55 -18.84 -30.70
N GLY A 112 -5.27 -18.89 -30.30
CA GLY A 112 -4.14 -18.84 -31.24
C GLY A 112 -3.94 -17.49 -31.91
N ILE A 113 -4.45 -16.42 -31.32
CA ILE A 113 -4.28 -15.04 -31.79
C ILE A 113 -2.96 -14.49 -31.18
N PRO A 114 -2.01 -14.00 -32.01
CA PRO A 114 -0.82 -13.34 -31.51
C PRO A 114 -1.19 -12.14 -30.64
N VAL A 115 -0.74 -12.15 -29.38
CA VAL A 115 -1.07 -11.12 -28.39
C VAL A 115 0.14 -10.84 -27.51
N TYR A 116 0.25 -9.58 -27.08
CA TYR A 116 1.28 -9.08 -26.20
C TYR A 116 0.64 -8.46 -24.97
N ALA A 117 1.31 -8.55 -23.82
CA ALA A 117 0.88 -7.92 -22.58
C ALA A 117 1.99 -7.04 -22.00
N ALA A 118 1.57 -5.99 -21.28
CA ALA A 118 2.44 -5.08 -20.54
C ALA A 118 1.70 -4.50 -19.35
N GLY A 119 2.45 -3.91 -18.40
CA GLY A 119 1.89 -3.39 -17.15
C GLY A 119 1.20 -4.50 -16.35
N ASP A 120 0.13 -4.13 -15.63
CA ASP A 120 -0.57 -5.05 -14.73
C ASP A 120 -1.27 -6.21 -15.45
N ALA A 121 -1.55 -6.08 -16.75
CA ALA A 121 -2.07 -7.17 -17.58
C ALA A 121 -1.02 -8.27 -17.85
N LEU A 122 0.28 -7.92 -17.79
CA LEU A 122 1.35 -8.90 -17.82
C LEU A 122 1.66 -9.40 -16.40
N GLU A 123 1.84 -8.45 -15.47
CA GLU A 123 2.21 -8.74 -14.09
C GLU A 123 2.00 -7.48 -13.23
N ILE A 124 1.47 -7.65 -12.02
CA ILE A 124 1.31 -6.55 -11.06
C ILE A 124 2.69 -6.15 -10.53
N ALA A 125 3.11 -4.93 -10.84
CA ALA A 125 4.43 -4.43 -10.47
C ALA A 125 4.44 -2.92 -10.19
N GLU A 126 5.57 -2.40 -9.72
CA GLU A 126 5.76 -0.95 -9.54
C GLU A 126 5.72 -0.21 -10.90
N ALA A 127 5.30 1.06 -10.88
CA ALA A 127 5.06 1.87 -12.08
C ALA A 127 6.27 1.92 -13.04
N SER A 128 7.49 2.03 -12.51
CA SER A 128 8.70 2.05 -13.32
C SER A 128 8.91 0.71 -14.04
N SER A 129 8.62 -0.42 -13.36
CA SER A 129 8.66 -1.74 -14.00
C SER A 129 7.62 -1.86 -15.12
N ALA A 130 6.39 -1.39 -14.87
CA ALA A 130 5.35 -1.34 -15.89
C ALA A 130 5.77 -0.53 -17.12
N MET A 131 6.44 0.62 -16.92
CA MET A 131 6.99 1.44 -18.00
C MET A 131 8.07 0.70 -18.81
N PHE A 132 9.00 0.00 -18.15
CA PHE A 132 10.01 -0.80 -18.86
C PHE A 132 9.40 -1.97 -19.63
N ASN A 133 8.48 -2.72 -19.01
CA ASN A 133 7.79 -3.83 -19.68
C ASN A 133 6.99 -3.35 -20.89
N GLY A 134 6.35 -2.17 -20.81
CA GLY A 134 5.65 -1.56 -21.94
C GLY A 134 6.58 -1.21 -23.10
N LYS A 135 7.76 -0.63 -22.81
CA LYS A 135 8.77 -0.34 -23.84
C LYS A 135 9.28 -1.62 -24.50
N ILE A 136 9.53 -2.66 -23.70
CA ILE A 136 9.95 -3.98 -24.18
C ILE A 136 8.88 -4.57 -25.10
N ALA A 137 7.61 -4.62 -24.65
CA ALA A 137 6.50 -5.15 -25.43
C ALA A 137 6.31 -4.39 -26.75
N GLY A 138 6.39 -3.06 -26.73
CA GLY A 138 6.30 -2.24 -27.94
C GLY A 138 7.39 -2.54 -28.97
N LEU A 139 8.64 -2.76 -28.53
CA LEU A 139 9.72 -3.15 -29.43
C LEU A 139 9.55 -4.58 -29.97
N LYS A 140 9.07 -5.52 -29.14
CA LYS A 140 8.76 -6.88 -29.61
C LYS A 140 7.71 -6.85 -30.73
N ILE A 141 6.62 -6.11 -30.53
CA ILE A 141 5.58 -5.91 -31.55
C ILE A 141 6.18 -5.33 -32.84
N ALA A 142 7.01 -4.29 -32.72
CA ALA A 142 7.64 -3.67 -33.89
C ALA A 142 8.55 -4.65 -34.64
N ASN A 143 9.33 -5.46 -33.92
CA ASN A 143 10.21 -6.45 -34.52
C ASN A 143 9.41 -7.52 -35.26
N ASP A 144 8.38 -8.07 -34.61
CA ASP A 144 7.51 -9.08 -35.22
C ASP A 144 6.86 -8.59 -36.52
N ILE A 145 6.39 -7.34 -36.54
CA ILE A 145 5.79 -6.73 -37.73
C ILE A 145 6.83 -6.52 -38.84
N LEU A 146 8.04 -6.08 -38.49
CA LEU A 146 9.06 -5.68 -39.47
C LEU A 146 9.91 -6.85 -39.99
N TYR A 147 10.16 -7.86 -39.15
CA TYR A 147 11.14 -8.92 -39.40
C TYR A 147 10.55 -10.33 -39.28
N GLY A 148 9.26 -10.45 -38.92
CA GLY A 148 8.58 -11.72 -38.73
C GLY A 148 8.53 -12.17 -37.28
N GLU A 149 7.57 -13.04 -36.96
CA GLU A 149 7.27 -13.53 -35.62
C GLU A 149 8.48 -14.23 -34.97
N GLY A 150 8.81 -13.83 -33.74
CA GLY A 150 9.94 -14.39 -33.00
C GLY A 150 11.30 -13.77 -33.36
N SER A 151 11.29 -12.63 -34.06
CA SER A 151 12.52 -11.89 -34.33
C SER A 151 13.03 -11.16 -33.08
N GLU A 152 14.20 -11.58 -32.60
CA GLU A 152 14.93 -10.86 -31.55
C GLU A 152 15.60 -9.61 -32.15
N GLY A 153 14.83 -8.54 -32.34
CA GLY A 153 15.45 -7.24 -32.60
C GLY A 153 16.24 -6.74 -31.38
N ASN A 154 17.00 -5.66 -31.56
CA ASN A 154 17.90 -5.10 -30.53
C ASN A 154 17.14 -4.45 -29.35
N ILE A 155 16.57 -5.26 -28.46
CA ILE A 155 16.07 -4.80 -27.16
C ILE A 155 17.23 -4.88 -26.17
N PRO A 156 17.63 -3.77 -25.52
CA PRO A 156 18.78 -3.81 -24.60
C PRO A 156 18.53 -4.72 -23.40
N ASP A 157 19.47 -5.64 -23.12
CA ASP A 157 19.43 -6.53 -21.94
C ASP A 157 19.33 -5.75 -20.62
N GLU A 158 19.91 -4.56 -20.57
CA GLU A 158 19.83 -3.65 -19.42
C GLU A 158 18.39 -3.30 -19.03
N TRP A 159 17.45 -3.26 -20.00
CA TRP A 159 16.05 -2.95 -19.71
C TRP A 159 15.36 -4.11 -19.02
N TYR A 160 15.64 -5.35 -19.44
CA TYR A 160 15.16 -6.55 -18.76
C TYR A 160 15.72 -6.64 -17.35
N ALA A 161 17.04 -6.45 -17.19
CA ALA A 161 17.70 -6.44 -15.90
C ALA A 161 17.12 -5.37 -14.96
N LYS A 162 16.86 -4.16 -15.48
CA LYS A 162 16.29 -3.06 -14.70
C LYS A 162 14.83 -3.31 -14.33
N ALA A 163 14.01 -3.83 -15.26
CA ALA A 163 12.64 -4.22 -14.96
C ALA A 163 12.61 -5.28 -13.86
N GLN A 164 13.48 -6.29 -13.94
CA GLN A 164 13.58 -7.35 -12.93
C GLN A 164 14.03 -6.82 -11.56
N LEU A 165 14.99 -5.90 -11.54
CA LEU A 165 15.46 -5.27 -10.31
C LEU A 165 14.35 -4.44 -9.63
N LEU A 166 13.61 -3.66 -10.41
CA LEU A 166 12.48 -2.85 -9.91
C LEU A 166 11.30 -3.71 -9.43
N LYS A 167 11.18 -4.95 -9.90
CA LYS A 167 10.20 -5.94 -9.41
C LYS A 167 10.61 -6.61 -8.10
N SER A 168 11.89 -6.53 -7.72
CA SER A 168 12.40 -7.33 -6.60
C SER A 168 11.62 -7.05 -5.32
N HIS A 169 11.33 -8.13 -4.59
CA HIS A 169 10.79 -8.01 -3.25
C HIS A 169 11.77 -7.25 -2.34
N PRO A 170 11.27 -6.57 -1.31
CA PRO A 170 12.12 -5.93 -0.32
C PRO A 170 13.13 -6.95 0.24
N GLY A 171 14.40 -6.56 0.31
CA GLY A 171 15.48 -7.39 0.83
C GLY A 171 15.58 -7.34 2.35
N GLN A 172 16.79 -7.55 2.86
CA GLN A 172 17.02 -7.69 4.30
C GLN A 172 16.76 -6.37 5.05
N ILE A 173 16.19 -6.48 6.25
CA ILE A 173 16.18 -5.38 7.23
C ILE A 173 17.49 -5.43 8.02
N LYS A 174 18.27 -4.36 7.96
CA LYS A 174 19.54 -4.17 8.68
C LYS A 174 19.34 -3.23 9.88
N GLY A 175 20.27 -3.27 10.81
CA GLY A 175 20.30 -2.31 11.93
C GLY A 175 20.73 -0.91 11.51
N TYR A 176 20.64 0.04 12.43
CA TYR A 176 21.19 1.38 12.22
C TYR A 176 22.67 1.31 11.87
N GLN A 177 23.02 1.98 10.77
CA GLN A 177 24.41 2.28 10.46
C GLN A 177 24.87 3.41 11.37
N ASP A 178 26.15 3.43 11.77
CA ASP A 178 26.69 4.56 12.52
C ASP A 178 26.54 5.83 11.66
N PRO A 179 25.69 6.80 12.07
CA PRO A 179 25.48 8.00 11.28
C PRO A 179 26.72 8.91 11.33
N HIS A 180 27.78 8.53 12.07
CA HIS A 180 28.72 9.53 12.50
C HIS A 180 30.17 9.18 12.90
N PRO A 181 31.16 9.39 12.00
CA PRO A 181 32.57 9.40 12.35
C PRO A 181 33.06 10.82 12.78
N GLY A 182 32.41 11.48 13.76
CA GLY A 182 32.96 12.68 14.44
C GLY A 182 33.00 14.01 13.67
N ARG A 183 31.87 14.48 13.15
CA ARG A 183 31.65 15.73 12.38
C ARG A 183 30.50 16.60 12.95
N ASP A 184 30.55 17.91 12.78
CA ASP A 184 29.49 18.75 13.38
C ASP A 184 28.23 18.93 12.50
N LEU A 185 28.19 18.36 11.27
CA LEU A 185 27.04 18.41 10.35
C LEU A 185 26.94 17.13 9.51
N PHE A 186 25.81 16.42 9.60
CA PHE A 186 25.62 15.14 8.90
C PHE A 186 24.14 14.77 8.76
N PRO A 187 23.75 14.07 7.67
CA PRO A 187 22.44 13.47 7.55
C PRO A 187 22.37 12.16 8.36
N VAL A 188 21.19 11.85 8.87
CA VAL A 188 20.86 10.54 9.45
C VAL A 188 19.85 9.87 8.53
N PHE A 189 20.16 8.64 8.11
CA PHE A 189 19.27 7.83 7.29
C PHE A 189 18.53 6.84 8.18
N HIS A 190 17.20 6.89 8.13
CA HIS A 190 16.30 5.97 8.79
C HIS A 190 15.78 4.89 7.82
N CYS A 191 16.50 4.66 6.70
CA CYS A 191 16.25 3.55 5.79
C CYS A 191 16.96 2.29 6.30
N LEU A 192 16.19 1.30 6.74
CA LEU A 192 16.73 0.05 7.29
C LEU A 192 16.51 -1.17 6.42
N GLN A 193 15.76 -1.07 5.31
CA GLN A 193 15.43 -2.20 4.44
C GLN A 193 16.00 -2.00 3.03
N GLU A 194 16.58 -3.05 2.47
CA GLU A 194 17.02 -3.06 1.07
C GLU A 194 15.81 -2.95 0.13
N ILE A 195 15.74 -1.86 -0.63
CA ILE A 195 14.68 -1.56 -1.58
C ILE A 195 15.29 -0.83 -2.78
N PRO A 196 14.69 -0.89 -3.99
CA PRO A 196 15.29 -0.31 -5.18
C PRO A 196 15.15 1.22 -5.22
N CYS A 197 15.87 1.94 -4.35
CA CYS A 197 15.70 3.38 -4.10
C CYS A 197 17.03 4.09 -3.85
N ASN A 198 17.37 5.07 -4.70
CA ASN A 198 18.58 5.89 -4.57
C ASN A 198 18.42 7.43 -4.77
N PRO A 199 17.25 8.10 -4.70
CA PRO A 199 17.18 9.55 -4.92
C PRO A 199 18.15 10.38 -4.07
N CYS A 200 18.41 9.98 -2.81
CA CYS A 200 19.31 10.73 -1.93
C CYS A 200 20.78 10.71 -2.40
N THR A 201 21.21 9.65 -3.09
CA THR A 201 22.58 9.55 -3.63
C THR A 201 22.74 10.42 -4.87
N THR A 202 21.72 10.46 -5.72
CA THR A 202 21.78 11.17 -7.01
C THR A 202 21.68 12.70 -6.88
N VAL A 203 21.07 13.21 -5.81
CA VAL A 203 20.92 14.67 -5.59
C VAL A 203 22.04 15.33 -4.81
N CYS A 204 22.96 14.55 -4.23
CA CYS A 204 24.02 15.08 -3.36
C CYS A 204 25.06 15.85 -4.18
N PRO A 205 25.21 17.18 -4.02
CA PRO A 205 26.13 17.97 -4.84
C PRO A 205 27.61 17.64 -4.58
N ASN A 206 27.91 17.08 -3.41
CA ASN A 206 29.26 16.72 -2.98
C ASN A 206 29.54 15.21 -3.12
N ASN A 207 28.63 14.44 -3.76
CA ASN A 207 28.75 12.98 -3.90
C ASN A 207 29.08 12.27 -2.58
N SER A 208 28.55 12.78 -1.47
CA SER A 208 28.89 12.35 -0.11
C SER A 208 28.01 11.20 0.39
N ILE A 209 26.98 10.84 -0.39
CA ILE A 209 26.01 9.79 -0.10
C ILE A 209 26.14 8.74 -1.21
N HIS A 210 26.34 7.48 -0.84
CA HIS A 210 26.46 6.34 -1.75
C HIS A 210 25.65 5.17 -1.19
N THR A 211 25.30 4.18 -2.01
CA THR A 211 24.74 2.93 -1.47
C THR A 211 25.86 2.02 -0.95
N GLU A 212 25.57 1.23 0.08
CA GLU A 212 26.54 0.39 0.79
C GLU A 212 27.41 -0.50 -0.11
N ASP A 213 26.82 -1.02 -1.17
CA ASP A 213 27.39 -1.99 -2.11
C ASP A 213 27.44 -1.43 -3.55
N GLY A 214 27.10 -0.14 -3.74
CA GLY A 214 26.99 0.48 -5.06
C GLY A 214 25.77 0.05 -5.87
N THR A 215 24.91 -0.84 -5.35
CA THR A 215 23.69 -1.29 -6.05
C THR A 215 22.52 -0.36 -5.74
N LEU A 216 21.42 -0.50 -6.49
CA LEU A 216 20.18 0.23 -6.23
C LEU A 216 19.47 -0.25 -4.96
N MET A 217 19.75 -1.47 -4.51
CA MET A 217 19.15 -2.09 -3.32
C MET A 217 19.89 -1.72 -2.03
N GLY A 218 21.17 -1.34 -2.15
CA GLY A 218 22.00 -1.01 -1.01
C GLY A 218 21.48 0.18 -0.21
N LEU A 219 21.58 0.08 1.11
CA LEU A 219 21.21 1.18 2.01
C LEU A 219 22.11 2.40 1.82
N PRO A 220 21.57 3.63 1.93
CA PRO A 220 22.36 4.84 1.79
C PRO A 220 23.34 5.01 2.95
N LYS A 221 24.62 5.18 2.61
CA LYS A 221 25.74 5.50 3.50
C LYS A 221 26.25 6.91 3.27
N TYR A 222 26.64 7.57 4.34
CA TYR A 222 27.31 8.87 4.31
C TYR A 222 28.79 8.72 4.66
N GLY A 223 29.66 9.21 3.77
CA GLY A 223 31.12 9.19 3.98
C GLY A 223 31.83 10.52 3.65
N GLY A 224 31.17 11.42 2.92
CA GLY A 224 31.75 12.69 2.47
C GLY A 224 31.37 13.87 3.37
N GLN A 225 31.56 15.11 2.90
CA GLN A 225 31.24 16.33 3.66
C GLN A 225 29.84 16.87 3.31
N CYS A 226 28.97 16.98 4.31
CA CYS A 226 27.68 17.64 4.19
C CYS A 226 27.82 19.16 4.30
N VAL A 227 27.17 19.88 3.39
CA VAL A 227 27.09 21.35 3.38
C VAL A 227 25.75 21.88 3.88
N GLY A 228 24.79 21.00 4.21
CA GLY A 228 23.47 21.40 4.68
C GLY A 228 22.58 22.00 3.59
N CYS A 229 22.65 21.48 2.36
CA CYS A 229 21.82 21.95 1.24
C CYS A 229 20.38 21.41 1.23
N PHE A 230 20.05 20.49 2.15
CA PHE A 230 18.73 19.85 2.33
C PHE A 230 18.17 19.03 1.16
N ARG A 231 18.88 18.92 0.02
CA ARG A 231 18.37 18.20 -1.17
C ARG A 231 17.98 16.74 -0.90
N CYS A 232 18.74 16.02 -0.08
CA CYS A 232 18.42 14.64 0.28
C CYS A 232 17.18 14.52 1.18
N LEU A 233 16.85 15.55 1.96
CA LEU A 233 15.62 15.60 2.76
C LEU A 233 14.42 15.86 1.84
N LEU A 234 14.54 16.84 0.93
CA LEU A 234 13.47 17.28 0.03
C LEU A 234 13.11 16.28 -1.08
N VAL A 235 14.00 15.34 -1.41
CA VAL A 235 13.76 14.34 -2.46
C VAL A 235 13.33 12.97 -1.91
N CYS A 236 13.38 12.77 -0.59
CA CYS A 236 13.18 11.45 0.01
C CYS A 236 11.68 11.08 0.01
N PRO A 237 11.22 10.10 -0.80
CA PRO A 237 9.80 9.73 -0.83
C PRO A 237 9.30 9.10 0.48
N GLY A 238 10.24 8.57 1.27
CA GLY A 238 9.98 7.95 2.57
C GLY A 238 10.06 8.90 3.76
N LEU A 239 10.41 10.18 3.57
CA LEU A 239 10.70 11.14 4.67
C LEU A 239 11.64 10.53 5.74
N ALA A 240 12.64 9.78 5.27
CA ALA A 240 13.51 8.95 6.09
C ALA A 240 14.93 9.52 6.23
N VAL A 241 15.10 10.81 5.92
CA VAL A 241 16.37 11.51 6.08
C VAL A 241 16.13 12.69 7.02
N THR A 242 16.89 12.76 8.11
CA THR A 242 16.98 13.96 8.95
C THR A 242 18.38 14.55 8.85
N LEU A 243 18.56 15.80 9.28
CA LEU A 243 19.88 16.45 9.30
C LEU A 243 20.19 16.95 10.71
N VAL A 244 21.32 16.55 11.26
CA VAL A 244 21.82 17.02 12.55
C VAL A 244 22.89 18.08 12.31
N ASP A 245 22.69 19.28 12.87
CA ASP A 245 23.63 20.42 12.81
C ASP A 245 24.05 20.85 14.22
N MET A 246 25.26 20.45 14.59
CA MET A 246 25.90 20.69 15.89
C MET A 246 26.92 21.85 15.84
N ARG A 247 27.09 22.52 14.69
CA ARG A 247 28.16 23.51 14.48
C ARG A 247 28.08 24.71 15.43
N LYS A 248 26.86 25.07 15.85
CA LYS A 248 26.61 26.20 16.76
C LYS A 248 26.48 25.79 18.22
N ASP A 249 25.97 24.59 18.47
CA ASP A 249 25.63 24.09 19.80
C ASP A 249 25.76 22.56 19.79
N LYS A 250 26.69 22.04 20.58
CA LYS A 250 27.00 20.61 20.63
C LYS A 250 26.14 19.85 21.63
N GLU A 251 25.58 20.54 22.63
CA GLU A 251 24.72 19.94 23.65
C GLU A 251 23.26 19.93 23.18
N MET A 252 22.84 21.01 22.51
CA MET A 252 21.49 21.20 21.99
C MET A 252 21.50 21.45 20.46
N PRO A 253 21.92 20.47 19.64
CA PRO A 253 21.99 20.63 18.19
C PRO A 253 20.63 20.87 17.55
N ASN A 254 20.65 21.45 16.35
CA ASN A 254 19.45 21.55 15.52
C ASN A 254 19.25 20.22 14.77
N VAL A 255 18.02 19.70 14.80
CA VAL A 255 17.60 18.59 13.95
C VAL A 255 16.59 19.10 12.94
N VAL A 256 16.84 18.83 11.66
CA VAL A 256 15.96 19.21 10.55
C VAL A 256 15.21 17.98 10.05
N ILE A 257 13.88 18.07 10.08
CA ILE A 257 12.96 16.98 9.79
C ILE A 257 12.09 17.39 8.59
N PRO A 258 12.02 16.59 7.50
CA PRO A 258 11.12 16.87 6.40
C PRO A 258 9.68 16.49 6.75
N TYR A 259 8.73 17.32 6.32
CA TYR A 259 7.31 17.19 6.62
C TYR A 259 6.46 17.63 5.43
N GLU A 260 5.44 16.84 5.06
CA GLU A 260 4.65 17.05 3.84
C GLU A 260 3.13 16.94 4.06
N ILE A 261 2.68 16.96 5.32
CA ILE A 261 1.25 16.93 5.63
C ILE A 261 0.73 18.37 5.63
N GLY A 262 0.50 18.92 4.44
CA GLY A 262 0.09 20.32 4.27
C GLY A 262 -1.28 20.67 4.85
N SER A 263 -2.13 19.67 5.10
CA SER A 263 -3.41 19.79 5.81
C SER A 263 -3.25 20.19 7.28
N ILE A 264 -2.09 19.91 7.89
CA ILE A 264 -1.76 20.21 9.29
C ILE A 264 -0.47 21.04 9.31
N PRO A 265 -0.53 22.36 9.06
CA PRO A 265 0.68 23.16 8.95
C PRO A 265 1.42 23.29 10.29
N VAL A 266 2.74 23.15 10.25
CA VAL A 266 3.59 23.38 11.42
C VAL A 266 4.18 24.78 11.39
N ASN A 267 4.10 25.49 12.51
CA ASN A 267 4.59 26.84 12.71
C ASN A 267 5.70 26.89 13.76
N LYS A 268 6.47 27.98 13.75
CA LYS A 268 7.46 28.24 14.79
C LYS A 268 6.76 28.43 16.14
N GLY A 269 7.23 27.73 17.16
CA GLY A 269 6.69 27.79 18.52
C GLY A 269 5.70 26.68 18.84
N ASP A 270 5.17 25.97 17.84
CA ASP A 270 4.31 24.82 18.06
C ASP A 270 5.06 23.74 18.85
N ILE A 271 4.37 23.08 19.78
CA ILE A 271 4.91 21.96 20.53
C ILE A 271 4.59 20.68 19.75
N ILE A 272 5.63 19.93 19.37
CA ILE A 272 5.49 18.68 18.62
C ILE A 272 6.07 17.50 19.40
N GLN A 273 5.38 16.36 19.34
CA GLN A 273 5.86 15.11 19.89
C GLN A 273 6.83 14.45 18.92
N LEU A 274 8.12 14.44 19.27
CA LEU A 274 9.15 13.81 18.46
C LEU A 274 9.10 12.29 18.58
N MET A 275 9.40 11.62 17.46
CA MET A 275 9.33 10.17 17.32
C MET A 275 10.65 9.59 16.79
N ASP A 276 11.03 8.42 17.29
CA ASP A 276 12.05 7.58 16.66
C ASP A 276 11.49 6.81 15.45
N ILE A 277 12.29 5.93 14.84
CA ILE A 277 11.87 5.17 13.65
C ILE A 277 10.70 4.22 13.92
N ASP A 278 10.63 3.66 15.13
CA ASP A 278 9.60 2.70 15.53
C ASP A 278 8.37 3.41 16.12
N ALA A 279 8.34 4.74 16.04
CA ALA A 279 7.33 5.63 16.58
C ALA A 279 7.23 5.64 18.11
N ASN A 280 8.35 5.38 18.81
CA ASN A 280 8.45 5.64 20.23
C ASN A 280 8.61 7.15 20.49
N GLU A 281 7.97 7.63 21.55
CA GLU A 281 7.99 9.03 21.96
C GLU A 281 9.37 9.41 22.53
N LEU A 282 10.02 10.42 21.94
CA LEU A 282 11.30 10.98 22.39
C LEU A 282 11.15 12.25 23.24
N GLY A 283 9.92 12.76 23.34
CA GLY A 283 9.54 13.95 24.11
C GLY A 283 8.94 15.07 23.25
N GLU A 284 8.31 16.03 23.94
CA GLU A 284 7.70 17.20 23.33
C GLU A 284 8.69 18.36 23.29
N TYR A 285 8.84 18.98 22.11
CA TYR A 285 9.77 20.08 21.92
C TYR A 285 9.14 21.20 21.08
N PRO A 286 9.46 22.48 21.37
CA PRO A 286 9.02 23.59 20.55
C PRO A 286 9.76 23.62 19.21
N VAL A 287 9.01 23.91 18.14
CA VAL A 287 9.57 24.14 16.81
C VAL A 287 10.41 25.42 16.84
N PHE A 288 11.72 25.28 16.63
CA PHE A 288 12.68 26.39 16.63
C PHE A 288 12.55 27.26 15.37
N ARG A 289 12.38 26.62 14.21
CA ARG A 289 12.24 27.28 12.91
C ARG A 289 11.57 26.34 11.91
N VAL A 290 10.83 26.90 10.96
CA VAL A 290 10.31 26.18 9.79
C VAL A 290 10.89 26.81 8.52
N LEU A 291 11.34 25.97 7.58
CA LEU A 291 11.71 26.39 6.23
C LEU A 291 10.68 25.81 5.26
N ASP A 292 9.93 26.67 4.58
CA ASP A 292 8.84 26.25 3.69
C ASP A 292 9.28 26.24 2.22
N PHE A 293 9.24 25.06 1.59
CA PHE A 293 9.57 24.85 0.17
C PHE A 293 8.28 24.56 -0.62
N LYS A 294 7.55 25.64 -0.94
CA LYS A 294 6.23 25.58 -1.59
C LYS A 294 6.24 24.91 -2.96
N ASP A 295 7.33 25.06 -3.72
CA ASP A 295 7.54 24.41 -5.01
C ASP A 295 7.62 22.89 -4.90
N ARG A 296 8.04 22.39 -3.73
CA ARG A 296 8.13 20.96 -3.41
C ARG A 296 6.96 20.45 -2.57
N ARG A 297 6.12 21.34 -2.05
CA ARG A 297 5.06 21.04 -1.07
C ARG A 297 5.61 20.36 0.20
N THR A 298 6.79 20.78 0.63
CA THR A 298 7.50 20.20 1.79
C THR A 298 7.95 21.32 2.73
N GLN A 299 7.71 21.14 4.03
CA GLN A 299 8.30 21.93 5.10
C GLN A 299 9.52 21.20 5.68
N LEU A 300 10.57 21.94 6.03
CA LEU A 300 11.63 21.45 6.89
C LEU A 300 11.45 22.05 8.28
N VAL A 301 11.05 21.21 9.22
CA VAL A 301 10.82 21.57 10.61
C VAL A 301 12.14 21.41 11.37
N VAL A 302 12.57 22.48 12.03
CA VAL A 302 13.81 22.51 12.80
C VAL A 302 13.47 22.56 14.28
N VAL A 303 14.00 21.60 15.03
CA VAL A 303 13.90 21.53 16.50
C VAL A 303 15.28 21.62 17.13
N LYS A 304 15.33 22.13 18.36
CA LYS A 304 16.52 22.09 19.21
C LYS A 304 16.30 21.05 20.29
N VAL A 305 17.20 20.10 20.37
CA VAL A 305 17.04 18.91 21.21
C VAL A 305 18.36 18.51 21.84
N PRO A 306 18.34 17.82 22.99
CA PRO A 306 19.52 17.19 23.56
C PRO A 306 20.23 16.25 22.56
N VAL A 307 21.57 16.26 22.59
CA VAL A 307 22.42 15.47 21.68
C VAL A 307 22.17 13.96 21.71
N ASP A 308 21.74 13.41 22.85
CA ASP A 308 21.46 11.99 23.07
C ASP A 308 20.24 11.47 22.29
N ILE A 309 19.30 12.35 21.96
CA ILE A 309 18.14 12.03 21.11
C ILE A 309 18.28 12.52 19.67
N ALA A 310 19.21 13.44 19.39
CA ALA A 310 19.35 14.10 18.09
C ALA A 310 19.47 13.13 16.90
N LYS A 311 20.17 12.01 17.07
CA LYS A 311 20.36 10.97 16.04
C LYS A 311 19.17 9.99 15.93
N LYS A 312 18.32 9.94 16.95
CA LYS A 312 17.20 8.99 17.03
C LYS A 312 15.93 9.52 16.36
N ILE A 313 15.78 10.84 16.33
CA ILE A 313 14.62 11.52 15.76
C ILE A 313 14.50 11.18 14.27
N ALA A 314 13.39 10.52 13.91
CA ALA A 314 13.06 10.14 12.54
C ALA A 314 11.83 10.89 12.01
N GLY A 315 11.10 11.60 12.88
CA GLY A 315 9.88 12.31 12.55
C GLY A 315 9.19 12.86 13.80
N PHE A 316 7.93 13.23 13.65
CA PHE A 316 7.06 13.64 14.73
C PHE A 316 5.60 13.28 14.39
N ARG A 317 4.76 13.17 15.42
CA ARG A 317 3.34 12.85 15.27
C ARG A 317 2.58 14.00 14.62
N ALA A 318 1.74 13.67 13.65
CA ALA A 318 0.94 14.65 12.91
C ALA A 318 -0.52 14.67 13.36
N GLN A 319 -1.14 13.50 13.56
CA GLN A 319 -2.53 13.39 14.04
C GLN A 319 -2.58 13.17 15.55
N ASP A 320 -3.68 13.58 16.19
CA ASP A 320 -3.89 13.34 17.62
C ASP A 320 -3.95 11.84 17.92
N LYS A 321 -3.54 11.45 19.13
CA LYS A 321 -3.58 10.06 19.57
C LYS A 321 -5.02 9.54 19.67
N SER A 322 -5.97 10.40 20.03
CA SER A 322 -7.39 10.05 20.18
C SER A 322 -8.03 9.52 18.89
N VAL A 323 -7.52 9.93 17.72
CA VAL A 323 -7.98 9.46 16.40
C VAL A 323 -7.87 7.94 16.27
N SER A 324 -6.89 7.35 16.94
CA SER A 324 -6.55 5.92 16.83
C SER A 324 -6.90 5.13 18.08
N GLU A 325 -7.67 5.71 19.01
CA GLU A 325 -8.13 5.00 20.19
C GLU A 325 -9.27 4.03 19.84
N PRO A 326 -9.21 2.78 20.32
CA PRO A 326 -10.32 1.85 20.17
C PRO A 326 -11.52 2.30 21.02
N LEU A 327 -12.71 1.92 20.60
CA LEU A 327 -13.93 2.04 21.40
C LEU A 327 -13.78 1.25 22.71
N GLU A 328 -14.43 1.72 23.78
CA GLU A 328 -14.36 1.08 25.11
C GLU A 328 -14.78 -0.40 25.09
N LYS A 329 -15.71 -0.76 24.22
CA LYS A 329 -16.20 -2.13 24.04
C LYS A 329 -16.18 -2.50 22.56
N PRO A 330 -15.65 -3.67 22.20
CA PRO A 330 -15.71 -4.14 20.82
C PRO A 330 -17.15 -4.46 20.42
N ILE A 331 -17.49 -4.11 19.18
CA ILE A 331 -18.73 -4.48 18.52
C ILE A 331 -18.50 -5.82 17.83
N ILE A 332 -19.14 -6.86 18.34
CA ILE A 332 -18.97 -8.23 17.84
C ILE A 332 -20.17 -8.57 16.95
N THR A 333 -19.92 -8.64 15.64
CA THR A 333 -20.88 -9.10 14.64
C THR A 333 -20.42 -10.44 14.11
N THR A 334 -21.23 -11.48 14.24
CA THR A 334 -20.82 -12.88 14.00
C THR A 334 -21.21 -13.44 12.64
N SER A 335 -22.18 -12.84 11.94
CA SER A 335 -22.59 -13.30 10.61
C SER A 335 -23.11 -12.16 9.74
N MET A 336 -23.06 -12.35 8.43
CA MET A 336 -23.73 -11.43 7.49
C MET A 336 -25.24 -11.47 7.71
N ALA A 337 -25.87 -10.29 7.82
CA ALA A 337 -27.31 -10.15 7.97
C ALA A 337 -28.06 -10.78 6.80
N ASP A 338 -29.18 -11.45 7.08
CA ASP A 338 -29.97 -12.19 6.08
C ASP A 338 -30.50 -11.27 4.97
N ASP A 339 -30.83 -10.02 5.28
CA ASP A 339 -31.34 -9.01 4.36
C ASP A 339 -30.25 -8.26 3.58
N ALA A 340 -28.97 -8.48 3.90
CA ALA A 340 -27.87 -7.90 3.14
C ALA A 340 -27.82 -8.45 1.71
N MET A 341 -27.36 -7.63 0.76
CA MET A 341 -27.31 -8.02 -0.65
C MET A 341 -25.97 -8.67 -0.99
N ILE A 342 -25.99 -9.93 -1.45
CA ILE A 342 -24.80 -10.64 -1.89
C ILE A 342 -24.50 -10.42 -3.37
N CYS A 343 -25.53 -10.19 -4.20
CA CYS A 343 -25.40 -9.81 -5.60
C CYS A 343 -26.22 -8.54 -5.88
N LEU A 344 -25.56 -7.40 -6.01
CA LEU A 344 -26.22 -6.12 -6.28
C LEU A 344 -26.86 -6.06 -7.67
N CYS A 345 -26.24 -6.66 -8.69
CA CYS A 345 -26.75 -6.62 -10.07
C CYS A 345 -28.12 -7.28 -10.21
N GLU A 346 -28.30 -8.45 -9.59
CA GLU A 346 -29.52 -9.24 -9.68
C GLU A 346 -30.40 -9.12 -8.43
N ARG A 347 -29.98 -8.27 -7.47
CA ARG A 347 -30.65 -8.05 -6.19
C ARG A 347 -30.94 -9.35 -5.42
N VAL A 348 -29.90 -10.17 -5.24
CA VAL A 348 -29.98 -11.40 -4.44
C VAL A 348 -29.49 -11.13 -3.03
N SER A 349 -30.26 -11.55 -2.02
CA SER A 349 -29.94 -11.42 -0.60
C SER A 349 -29.04 -12.56 -0.09
N VAL A 350 -28.37 -12.33 1.03
CA VAL A 350 -27.60 -13.35 1.76
C VAL A 350 -28.51 -14.51 2.15
N LYS A 351 -29.73 -14.23 2.64
CA LYS A 351 -30.70 -15.24 3.05
C LYS A 351 -30.99 -16.25 1.93
N GLU A 352 -31.29 -15.77 0.73
CA GLU A 352 -31.63 -16.63 -0.42
C GLU A 352 -30.49 -17.61 -0.74
N VAL A 353 -29.25 -17.16 -0.70
CA VAL A 353 -28.09 -18.02 -0.95
C VAL A 353 -27.82 -18.95 0.24
N ARG A 354 -27.91 -18.43 1.47
CA ARG A 354 -27.71 -19.20 2.71
C ARG A 354 -28.69 -20.37 2.82
N ASP A 355 -29.96 -20.15 2.50
CA ASP A 355 -31.00 -21.18 2.49
C ASP A 355 -30.67 -22.32 1.51
N LEU A 356 -30.08 -22.01 0.36
CA LEU A 356 -29.64 -23.00 -0.63
C LEU A 356 -28.42 -23.79 -0.16
N ILE A 357 -27.45 -23.12 0.45
CA ILE A 357 -26.27 -23.78 1.04
C ILE A 357 -26.71 -24.75 2.14
N LYS A 358 -27.65 -24.34 3.01
CA LYS A 358 -28.23 -25.20 4.06
C LYS A 358 -29.02 -26.39 3.51
N GLN A 359 -29.49 -26.34 2.27
CA GLN A 359 -30.09 -27.47 1.56
C GLN A 359 -29.03 -28.43 0.97
N GLY A 360 -27.74 -28.13 1.13
CA GLY A 360 -26.63 -28.94 0.66
C GLY A 360 -26.06 -28.54 -0.70
N ILE A 361 -26.44 -27.36 -1.24
CA ILE A 361 -25.90 -26.90 -2.52
C ILE A 361 -24.49 -26.33 -2.32
N THR A 362 -23.50 -26.99 -2.93
CA THR A 362 -22.09 -26.54 -2.95
C THR A 362 -21.62 -26.10 -4.35
N ASP A 363 -22.49 -26.15 -5.36
CA ASP A 363 -22.19 -25.75 -6.74
C ASP A 363 -22.63 -24.31 -7.03
N LEU A 364 -21.66 -23.43 -7.32
CA LEU A 364 -21.93 -22.03 -7.64
C LEU A 364 -22.79 -21.88 -8.91
N ASN A 365 -22.74 -22.83 -9.85
CA ASN A 365 -23.58 -22.80 -11.05
C ASN A 365 -25.04 -23.12 -10.72
N GLN A 366 -25.31 -23.97 -9.72
CA GLN A 366 -26.67 -24.22 -9.25
C GLN A 366 -27.25 -23.00 -8.53
N ILE A 367 -26.46 -22.38 -7.63
CA ILE A 367 -26.85 -21.14 -6.95
C ILE A 367 -27.14 -20.06 -7.99
N LYS A 368 -26.26 -19.90 -9.00
CA LYS A 368 -26.46 -18.98 -10.12
C LYS A 368 -27.73 -19.31 -10.91
N ALA A 369 -28.01 -20.58 -11.22
CA ALA A 369 -29.19 -20.96 -11.98
C ALA A 369 -30.51 -20.67 -11.23
N ILE A 370 -30.51 -20.85 -9.90
CA ILE A 370 -31.69 -20.65 -9.05
C ILE A 370 -31.92 -19.17 -8.74
N THR A 371 -30.85 -18.46 -8.34
CA THR A 371 -30.94 -17.08 -7.82
C THR A 371 -30.59 -16.01 -8.84
N ARG A 372 -29.97 -16.40 -9.96
CA ARG A 372 -29.32 -15.51 -10.93
C ARG A 372 -28.05 -14.82 -10.43
N ALA A 373 -27.61 -15.03 -9.17
CA ALA A 373 -26.40 -14.42 -8.65
C ALA A 373 -25.18 -14.69 -9.57
N GLY A 374 -24.55 -13.62 -10.05
CA GLY A 374 -23.44 -13.70 -11.01
C GLY A 374 -23.83 -13.70 -12.49
N MET A 375 -25.12 -13.48 -12.83
CA MET A 375 -25.58 -13.26 -14.22
C MET A 375 -25.60 -11.78 -14.64
N GLY A 376 -25.34 -10.87 -13.72
CA GLY A 376 -25.30 -9.43 -14.01
C GLY A 376 -24.09 -9.01 -14.88
N PRO A 377 -24.06 -7.74 -15.33
CA PRO A 377 -23.01 -7.19 -16.20
C PRO A 377 -21.60 -7.31 -15.62
N CYS A 378 -21.47 -7.40 -14.29
CA CYS A 378 -20.18 -7.59 -13.63
C CYS A 378 -19.57 -8.98 -13.82
N GLY A 379 -20.31 -9.97 -14.37
CA GLY A 379 -19.80 -11.31 -14.63
C GLY A 379 -19.38 -12.08 -13.37
N ALA A 380 -20.08 -11.88 -12.26
CA ALA A 380 -19.80 -12.47 -10.94
C ALA A 380 -18.49 -12.03 -10.26
N LYS A 381 -17.81 -10.98 -10.75
CA LYS A 381 -16.53 -10.49 -10.19
C LYS A 381 -16.58 -10.15 -8.69
N THR A 382 -17.74 -9.76 -8.17
CA THR A 382 -17.91 -9.40 -6.75
C THR A 382 -18.59 -10.51 -5.95
N CYS A 383 -19.73 -11.02 -6.42
CA CYS A 383 -20.55 -11.92 -5.64
C CYS A 383 -19.98 -13.34 -5.53
N ASP A 384 -19.12 -13.80 -6.45
CA ASP A 384 -18.49 -15.13 -6.36
C ASP A 384 -17.72 -15.31 -5.05
N THR A 385 -16.85 -14.36 -4.70
CA THR A 385 -16.07 -14.36 -3.46
C THR A 385 -16.96 -14.27 -2.22
N LEU A 386 -18.02 -13.45 -2.27
CA LEU A 386 -18.96 -13.31 -1.14
C LEU A 386 -19.75 -14.60 -0.90
N ILE A 387 -20.20 -15.29 -1.96
CA ILE A 387 -20.90 -16.57 -1.85
C ILE A 387 -19.96 -17.64 -1.28
N ARG A 388 -18.70 -17.68 -1.71
CA ARG A 388 -17.69 -18.60 -1.15
C ARG A 388 -17.42 -18.34 0.33
N ASN A 389 -17.41 -17.07 0.76
CA ASN A 389 -17.30 -16.73 2.17
C ASN A 389 -18.51 -17.21 2.96
N LEU A 390 -19.73 -17.01 2.43
CA LEU A 390 -20.96 -17.52 3.05
C LEU A 390 -20.98 -19.06 3.13
N MET A 391 -20.51 -19.75 2.10
CA MET A 391 -20.32 -21.21 2.12
C MET A 391 -19.39 -21.64 3.25
N ARG A 392 -18.26 -20.93 3.44
CA ARG A 392 -17.31 -21.20 4.53
C ARG A 392 -17.93 -20.94 5.90
N GLU A 393 -18.72 -19.87 6.05
CA GLU A 393 -19.47 -19.58 7.29
C GLU A 393 -20.42 -20.72 7.67
N GLU A 394 -21.07 -21.33 6.67
CA GLU A 394 -21.97 -22.48 6.85
C GLU A 394 -21.22 -23.83 6.93
N GLY A 395 -19.88 -23.82 6.95
CA GLY A 395 -19.05 -25.00 7.16
C GLY A 395 -18.71 -25.81 5.90
N VAL A 396 -18.95 -25.28 4.70
CA VAL A 396 -18.56 -25.93 3.44
C VAL A 396 -17.07 -25.72 3.18
N SER A 397 -16.34 -26.81 2.95
CA SER A 397 -14.90 -26.76 2.66
C SER A 397 -14.63 -26.17 1.27
N ALA A 398 -13.46 -25.53 1.06
CA ALA A 398 -13.15 -24.90 -0.22
C ALA A 398 -13.03 -25.92 -1.36
N GLU A 399 -12.67 -27.16 -1.03
CA GLU A 399 -12.52 -28.29 -1.92
C GLU A 399 -13.87 -28.83 -2.42
N GLU A 400 -14.95 -28.66 -1.65
CA GLU A 400 -16.30 -29.08 -2.02
C GLU A 400 -17.00 -28.10 -2.97
N VAL A 401 -16.49 -26.88 -3.09
CA VAL A 401 -17.12 -25.82 -3.87
C VAL A 401 -16.84 -26.01 -5.36
N VAL A 402 -17.89 -26.31 -6.13
CA VAL A 402 -17.79 -26.33 -7.60
C VAL A 402 -17.81 -24.89 -8.11
N ALA A 403 -16.73 -24.50 -8.79
CA ALA A 403 -16.55 -23.15 -9.30
C ALA A 403 -17.52 -22.81 -10.43
N ASN A 404 -17.83 -21.51 -10.57
CA ASN A 404 -18.57 -20.99 -11.71
C ASN A 404 -17.87 -21.32 -13.03
N THR A 405 -18.63 -21.71 -14.05
CA THR A 405 -18.13 -21.76 -15.43
C THR A 405 -17.72 -20.36 -15.86
N ARG A 406 -16.44 -20.18 -16.20
CA ARG A 406 -15.94 -18.90 -16.75
C ARG A 406 -16.46 -18.73 -18.18
N ARG A 407 -17.11 -17.61 -18.44
CA ARG A 407 -17.52 -17.21 -19.78
C ARG A 407 -16.43 -16.34 -20.40
N PRO A 408 -16.32 -16.34 -21.75
CA PRO A 408 -15.47 -15.39 -22.44
C PRO A 408 -15.79 -13.97 -22.01
N ILE A 409 -14.77 -13.10 -21.98
CA ILE A 409 -15.00 -11.68 -21.72
C ILE A 409 -15.89 -11.15 -22.82
N PHE A 410 -16.94 -10.45 -22.40
CA PHE A 410 -17.76 -9.65 -23.28
C PHE A 410 -17.74 -8.22 -22.77
N VAL A 411 -17.65 -7.30 -23.72
CA VAL A 411 -18.02 -5.91 -23.47
C VAL A 411 -19.44 -5.78 -24.00
N GLU A 412 -20.34 -5.24 -23.18
CA GLU A 412 -21.69 -4.96 -23.63
C GLU A 412 -21.63 -3.97 -24.80
N ALA A 413 -22.20 -4.37 -25.93
CA ALA A 413 -22.36 -3.52 -27.10
C ALA A 413 -23.86 -3.28 -27.30
N THR A 414 -24.21 -2.05 -27.61
CA THR A 414 -25.57 -1.70 -27.97
C THR A 414 -25.94 -2.36 -29.30
N LEU A 415 -27.21 -2.76 -29.46
CA LEU A 415 -27.63 -3.59 -30.58
C LEU A 415 -27.48 -2.87 -31.93
N ASP A 416 -27.60 -1.54 -31.96
CA ASP A 416 -27.39 -0.66 -33.12
C ASP A 416 -25.98 -0.76 -33.74
N ILE A 417 -24.98 -1.17 -32.96
CA ILE A 417 -23.61 -1.37 -33.45
C ILE A 417 -23.51 -2.60 -34.36
N PHE A 418 -24.44 -3.55 -34.24
CA PHE A 418 -24.47 -4.73 -35.09
C PHE A 418 -25.21 -4.45 -36.41
N PRO A 419 -24.85 -5.14 -37.51
CA PRO A 419 -25.58 -5.02 -38.77
C PRO A 419 -27.09 -5.23 -38.56
N ASP A 420 -27.90 -4.34 -39.12
CA ASP A 420 -29.36 -4.28 -38.95
C ASP A 420 -29.85 -3.98 -37.51
N GLY A 421 -28.98 -3.50 -36.61
CA GLY A 421 -29.32 -3.15 -35.23
C GLY A 421 -30.35 -2.01 -35.10
N ASP A 422 -30.36 -1.08 -36.05
CA ASP A 422 -31.30 0.05 -36.14
C ASP A 422 -32.69 -0.35 -36.67
N SER A 423 -32.86 -1.60 -37.13
CA SER A 423 -34.08 -2.05 -37.82
C SER A 423 -35.22 -2.49 -36.88
N LYS A 424 -35.20 -2.09 -35.60
CA LYS A 424 -36.24 -2.39 -34.62
C LYS A 424 -36.81 -1.17 -33.91
#